data_AF-J3MMX3-F1
#
_entry.id   AF-J3MMX3-F1
#
_cell.length_a   1.000
_cell.length_b   1.000
_cell.length_c   1.000
_cell.angle_alpha   90.00
_cell.angle_beta   90.00
_cell.angle_gamma   90.00
#
_symmetry.space_group_name_H-M   'P 1'
#
loop_
_entity.id
_entity.type
_entity.pdbx_description
1 polymer ?
#
loop_
_entity_poly.entity_id
_entity_poly.type
_entity_poly.pdbx_seq_one_letter_code
_entity_poly.pdbx_strand_id
1 'polypeptide(L)'
;WGLVGGTGLLGIAPSADGAVLVCDADKGLLKLEENGRVTLLASAVEDSTIRFADAAIEASDGTVYFSDASTRFNFDNWFLDFLEYRFTGRLLKYDPCTGKASVVLDSLGFANGVALSPDEAFVVVCETMRFRCLRVWLKGDNAGQAEIFVDNLPGNPDNVRLGSDGHFWIALLPVH
;
A
#
# COMPACT_ATOMS: atom_id res chain seq x y z
N TRP A 1 3.57 -1.88 -24.64
CA TRP A 1 4.26 -0.80 -23.92
C TRP A 1 3.31 0.38 -23.81
N GLY A 2 2.93 0.80 -22.60
CA GLY A 2 2.08 1.95 -22.34
C GLY A 2 2.82 2.98 -21.50
N LEU A 3 2.68 4.26 -21.82
CA LEU A 3 3.30 5.35 -21.07
C LEU A 3 2.34 5.80 -19.97
N VAL A 4 2.68 5.53 -18.70
CA VAL A 4 1.85 5.96 -17.56
C VAL A 4 1.96 7.47 -17.32
N GLY A 5 3.16 8.03 -17.58
CA GLY A 5 3.49 9.42 -17.27
C GLY A 5 3.57 9.65 -15.76
N GLY A 6 4.71 10.11 -15.26
CA GLY A 6 5.00 10.22 -13.82
C GLY A 6 6.50 10.09 -13.59
N THR A 7 7.00 10.63 -12.48
CA THR A 7 8.44 10.65 -12.15
C THR A 7 8.80 9.71 -10.99
N GLY A 8 7.81 9.25 -10.22
CA GLY A 8 8.00 8.40 -9.05
C GLY A 8 7.10 7.16 -9.07
N LEU A 9 7.21 6.32 -10.10
CA LEU A 9 6.48 5.05 -10.15
C LEU A 9 7.17 4.04 -9.22
N LEU A 10 6.46 3.55 -8.22
CA LEU A 10 7.03 2.70 -7.16
C LEU A 10 6.46 1.28 -7.17
N GLY A 11 5.13 1.17 -7.10
CA GLY A 11 4.44 -0.10 -7.06
C GLY A 11 3.59 -0.34 -8.29
N ILE A 12 3.56 -1.58 -8.77
CA ILE A 12 2.57 -2.05 -9.74
C ILE A 12 1.90 -3.32 -9.23
N ALA A 13 0.64 -3.49 -9.59
CA ALA A 13 -0.13 -4.70 -9.36
C ALA A 13 -1.02 -5.02 -10.56
N PRO A 14 -1.17 -6.31 -10.94
CA PRO A 14 -2.15 -6.69 -11.94
C PRO A 14 -3.56 -6.40 -11.45
N SER A 15 -4.45 -6.04 -12.36
CA SER A 15 -5.89 -5.92 -12.09
C SER A 15 -6.67 -7.04 -12.80
N ALA A 16 -7.80 -7.46 -12.22
CA ALA A 16 -8.62 -8.57 -12.72
C ALA A 16 -9.17 -8.33 -14.14
N ASP A 17 -9.33 -7.08 -14.55
CA ASP A 17 -9.79 -6.69 -15.89
C ASP A 17 -8.68 -6.60 -16.94
N GLY A 18 -7.46 -7.06 -16.62
CA GLY A 18 -6.29 -7.03 -17.50
C GLY A 18 -5.51 -5.71 -17.47
N ALA A 19 -6.00 -4.70 -16.74
CA ALA A 19 -5.24 -3.47 -16.51
C ALA A 19 -4.11 -3.66 -15.48
N VAL A 20 -3.31 -2.61 -15.30
CA VAL A 20 -2.27 -2.53 -14.26
C VAL A 20 -2.60 -1.38 -13.31
N LEU A 21 -2.67 -1.66 -12.02
CA LEU A 21 -2.67 -0.66 -10.96
C LEU A 21 -1.26 -0.14 -10.78
N VAL A 22 -1.12 1.18 -10.65
CA VAL A 22 0.17 1.84 -10.52
C VAL A 22 0.12 2.81 -9.35
N CYS A 23 1.04 2.64 -8.42
CA CYS A 23 1.30 3.57 -7.32
C CYS A 23 2.36 4.56 -7.76
N ASP A 24 1.98 5.83 -7.82
CA ASP A 24 2.85 6.95 -8.14
C ASP A 24 3.01 7.82 -6.90
N ALA A 25 4.26 8.11 -6.54
CA ALA A 25 4.62 8.86 -5.36
C ALA A 25 4.05 10.29 -5.35
N ASP A 26 3.78 10.90 -6.51
CA ASP A 26 3.28 12.27 -6.59
C ASP A 26 1.78 12.34 -6.92
N LYS A 27 1.26 11.36 -7.68
CA LYS A 27 -0.11 11.39 -8.21
C LYS A 27 -1.10 10.54 -7.40
N GLY A 28 -0.63 9.54 -6.67
CA GLY A 28 -1.48 8.58 -5.96
C GLY A 28 -1.70 7.28 -6.74
N LEU A 29 -2.92 6.72 -6.65
CA LEU A 29 -3.28 5.47 -7.28
C LEU A 29 -3.80 5.69 -8.70
N LEU A 30 -3.16 5.06 -9.67
CA LEU A 30 -3.48 5.11 -11.10
C LEU A 30 -3.89 3.73 -11.62
N LYS A 31 -4.58 3.70 -12.75
CA LYS A 31 -4.90 2.50 -13.53
C LYS A 31 -4.46 2.69 -14.98
N LEU A 32 -3.62 1.80 -15.47
CA LEU A 32 -3.18 1.71 -16.86
C LEU A 32 -3.94 0.59 -17.58
N GLU A 33 -4.78 0.94 -18.54
CA GLU A 33 -5.53 -0.01 -19.37
C GLU A 33 -4.67 -0.55 -20.54
N GLU A 34 -5.06 -1.69 -21.10
CA GLU A 34 -4.35 -2.31 -22.24
C GLU A 34 -4.24 -1.40 -23.46
N ASN A 35 -5.22 -0.52 -23.67
CA ASN A 35 -5.22 0.49 -24.75
C ASN A 35 -4.24 1.66 -24.50
N GLY A 36 -3.52 1.66 -23.37
CA GLY A 36 -2.58 2.71 -22.97
C GLY A 36 -3.22 3.90 -22.24
N ARG A 37 -4.53 3.87 -21.98
CA ARG A 37 -5.22 4.92 -21.21
C ARG A 37 -4.82 4.83 -19.74
N VAL A 38 -4.45 5.99 -19.18
CA VAL A 38 -4.13 6.13 -17.76
C VAL A 38 -5.26 6.88 -17.07
N THR A 39 -5.83 6.29 -16.03
CA THR A 39 -6.89 6.88 -15.22
C THR A 39 -6.38 7.08 -13.80
N LEU A 40 -6.57 8.28 -13.24
CA LEU A 40 -6.34 8.54 -11.82
C LEU A 40 -7.53 7.99 -11.02
N LEU A 41 -7.27 7.00 -10.16
CA LEU A 41 -8.28 6.40 -9.29
C LEU A 41 -8.41 7.18 -7.97
N ALA A 42 -7.29 7.54 -7.35
CA ALA A 42 -7.30 8.31 -6.10
C ALA A 42 -6.02 9.15 -5.94
N SER A 43 -6.18 10.46 -5.72
CA SER A 43 -5.10 11.39 -5.33
C SER A 43 -5.31 12.02 -3.94
N ALA A 44 -6.47 11.78 -3.34
CA ALA A 44 -6.81 12.24 -2.00
C ALA A 44 -7.74 11.22 -1.32
N VAL A 45 -7.74 11.26 0.00
CA VAL A 45 -8.65 10.51 0.86
C VAL A 45 -9.13 11.47 1.94
N GLU A 46 -10.45 11.54 2.11
CA GLU A 46 -11.09 12.55 2.97
C GLU A 46 -10.59 13.96 2.60
N ASP A 47 -10.03 14.71 3.56
CA ASP A 47 -9.47 16.05 3.34
C ASP A 47 -7.94 16.06 3.19
N SER A 48 -7.33 14.90 2.93
CA SER A 48 -5.87 14.72 2.90
C SER A 48 -5.38 14.17 1.56
N THR A 49 -4.37 14.82 1.00
CA THR A 49 -3.68 14.35 -0.23
C THR A 49 -2.97 13.02 0.03
N ILE A 50 -3.03 12.12 -0.95
CA ILE A 50 -2.18 10.92 -1.00
C ILE A 50 -0.84 11.38 -1.58
N ARG A 51 0.20 11.41 -0.76
CA ARG A 51 1.49 12.05 -1.10
C ARG A 51 2.60 11.07 -1.43
N PHE A 52 2.35 9.78 -1.22
CA PHE A 52 3.37 8.78 -1.37
C PHE A 52 2.75 7.40 -1.55
N ALA A 53 1.97 7.21 -2.60
CA ALA A 53 1.44 5.89 -2.92
C ALA A 53 2.59 4.95 -3.31
N ASP A 54 2.71 3.82 -2.60
CA ASP A 54 3.91 2.97 -2.70
C ASP A 54 3.59 1.56 -3.24
N ALA A 55 2.67 0.83 -2.61
CA ALA A 55 2.26 -0.50 -3.04
C ALA A 55 0.73 -0.66 -3.07
N ALA A 56 0.23 -1.53 -3.96
CA ALA A 56 -1.18 -1.86 -4.08
C ALA A 56 -1.44 -3.36 -4.28
N ILE A 57 -2.65 -3.79 -3.96
CA ILE A 57 -3.20 -5.11 -4.25
C ILE A 57 -4.72 -4.98 -4.48
N GLU A 58 -5.25 -5.67 -5.49
CA GLU A 58 -6.69 -5.77 -5.75
C GLU A 58 -7.26 -7.04 -5.10
N ALA A 59 -8.37 -6.90 -4.39
CA ALA A 59 -9.15 -8.00 -3.86
C ALA A 59 -10.11 -8.57 -4.90
N SER A 60 -10.64 -9.76 -4.64
CA SER A 60 -11.55 -10.48 -5.54
C SER A 60 -12.84 -9.73 -5.87
N ASP A 61 -13.25 -8.78 -5.02
CA ASP A 61 -14.41 -7.90 -5.24
C ASP A 61 -14.07 -6.59 -6.00
N GLY A 62 -12.80 -6.40 -6.39
CA GLY A 62 -12.29 -5.21 -7.06
C GLY A 62 -11.87 -4.09 -6.10
N THR A 63 -12.03 -4.24 -4.79
CA THR A 63 -11.50 -3.30 -3.81
C THR A 63 -9.98 -3.27 -3.91
N VAL A 64 -9.38 -2.09 -4.00
CA VAL A 64 -7.92 -1.95 -4.03
C VAL A 64 -7.43 -1.50 -2.68
N TYR A 65 -6.58 -2.28 -2.03
CA TYR A 65 -5.84 -1.87 -0.84
C TYR A 65 -4.48 -1.34 -1.27
N PHE A 66 -4.08 -0.18 -0.74
CA PHE A 66 -2.82 0.44 -1.11
C PHE A 66 -2.23 1.28 0.03
N SER A 67 -0.92 1.43 0.03
CA SER A 67 -0.19 2.21 1.03
C SER A 67 0.02 3.65 0.60
N ASP A 68 0.03 4.55 1.57
CA ASP A 68 0.49 5.93 1.46
C ASP A 68 1.57 6.12 2.54
N ALA A 69 2.84 6.18 2.11
CA ALA A 69 3.97 5.99 3.02
C ALA A 69 4.11 7.10 4.06
N SER A 70 3.79 8.34 3.69
CA SER A 70 3.75 9.50 4.59
C SER A 70 2.74 10.52 4.08
N THR A 71 1.98 11.14 5.00
CA THR A 71 1.09 12.26 4.65
C THR A 71 1.81 13.61 4.65
N ARG A 72 3.10 13.62 5.00
CA ARG A 72 3.89 14.84 5.24
C ARG A 72 5.04 15.00 4.26
N PHE A 73 5.74 13.93 3.96
CA PHE A 73 6.95 13.96 3.15
C PHE A 73 6.79 13.10 1.90
N ASN A 74 7.38 13.58 0.80
CA ASN A 74 7.42 12.88 -0.49
C ASN A 74 8.67 12.00 -0.60
N PHE A 75 8.87 11.40 -1.79
CA PHE A 75 9.99 10.51 -2.07
C PHE A 75 11.38 11.09 -1.75
N ASP A 76 11.60 12.39 -1.91
CA ASP A 76 12.93 12.99 -1.65
C ASP A 76 13.22 13.18 -0.15
N ASN A 77 12.18 13.28 0.68
CA ASN A 77 12.29 13.67 2.10
C ASN A 77 11.73 12.62 3.05
N TRP A 78 11.57 11.39 2.56
CA TRP A 78 10.86 10.30 3.22
C TRP A 78 11.35 9.98 4.64
N PHE A 79 12.67 10.14 4.87
CA PHE A 79 13.31 9.83 6.15
C PHE A 79 12.98 10.83 7.28
N LEU A 80 12.37 11.97 6.99
CA LEU A 80 12.09 13.00 7.99
C LEU A 80 11.03 12.55 9.02
N ASP A 81 10.04 11.73 8.64
CA ASP A 81 9.09 11.15 9.61
C ASP A 81 9.81 10.26 10.65
N PHE A 82 10.88 9.57 10.24
CA PHE A 82 11.73 8.79 11.15
C PHE A 82 12.52 9.70 12.10
N LEU A 83 13.20 10.71 11.57
CA LEU A 83 14.02 11.63 12.38
C LEU A 83 13.18 12.40 13.40
N GLU A 84 11.96 12.76 13.04
CA GLU A 84 11.03 13.44 13.95
C GLU A 84 10.29 12.48 14.89
N TYR A 85 10.40 11.18 14.67
CA TYR A 85 9.61 10.14 15.35
C TYR A 85 8.10 10.42 15.31
N ARG A 86 7.62 10.87 14.14
CA ARG A 86 6.22 11.23 13.88
C ARG A 86 5.73 10.46 12.67
N PHE A 87 5.22 9.27 12.92
CA PHE A 87 4.78 8.38 11.86
C PHE A 87 3.38 8.75 11.38
N THR A 88 3.25 8.93 10.06
CA THR A 88 1.99 9.38 9.44
C THR A 88 1.55 8.54 8.24
N GLY A 89 2.19 7.39 8.01
CA GLY A 89 1.81 6.49 6.93
C GLY A 89 0.42 5.90 7.13
N ARG A 90 -0.22 5.48 6.03
CA ARG A 90 -1.58 4.96 6.02
C ARG A 90 -1.70 3.74 5.12
N LEU A 91 -2.54 2.80 5.53
CA LEU A 91 -3.15 1.81 4.67
C LEU A 91 -4.52 2.34 4.24
N LEU A 92 -4.75 2.40 2.94
CA LEU A 92 -5.95 2.93 2.32
C LEU A 92 -6.69 1.83 1.56
N LYS A 93 -7.98 2.02 1.35
CA LYS A 93 -8.78 1.23 0.41
C LYS A 93 -9.48 2.13 -0.59
N TYR A 94 -9.51 1.72 -1.85
CA TYR A 94 -10.29 2.31 -2.92
C TYR A 94 -11.44 1.37 -3.29
N ASP A 95 -12.67 1.89 -3.24
CA ASP A 95 -13.88 1.17 -3.60
C ASP A 95 -14.27 1.51 -5.05
N PRO A 96 -14.25 0.53 -5.98
CA PRO A 96 -14.57 0.78 -7.38
C PRO A 96 -16.05 1.08 -7.63
N CYS A 97 -16.96 0.68 -6.73
CA CYS A 97 -18.39 0.96 -6.86
C CYS A 97 -18.70 2.42 -6.57
N THR A 98 -18.00 3.02 -5.60
CA THR A 98 -18.19 4.43 -5.22
C THR A 98 -17.16 5.37 -5.84
N GLY A 99 -16.05 4.84 -6.33
CA GLY A 99 -14.92 5.61 -6.87
C GLY A 99 -14.18 6.41 -5.78
N LYS A 100 -14.24 5.97 -4.51
CA LYS A 100 -13.70 6.71 -3.37
C LYS A 100 -12.64 5.93 -2.61
N ALA A 101 -11.63 6.65 -2.13
CA ALA A 101 -10.66 6.14 -1.16
C ALA A 101 -11.12 6.41 0.28
N SER A 102 -10.71 5.55 1.22
CA SER A 102 -10.91 5.70 2.67
C SER A 102 -9.74 5.11 3.45
N VAL A 103 -9.52 5.58 4.68
CA VAL A 103 -8.45 5.08 5.56
C VAL A 103 -8.85 3.75 6.19
N VAL A 104 -7.98 2.75 6.11
CA VAL A 104 -8.13 1.45 6.77
C VAL A 104 -7.34 1.43 8.09
N LEU A 105 -6.13 1.96 8.05
CA LEU A 105 -5.24 2.09 9.21
C LEU A 105 -4.33 3.29 9.00
N ASP A 106 -4.02 4.03 10.06
CA ASP A 106 -3.14 5.21 10.02
C ASP A 106 -1.99 5.10 11.02
N SER A 107 -1.21 6.18 11.12
CA SER A 107 -0.10 6.31 12.07
C SER A 107 1.00 5.25 11.89
N LEU A 108 1.13 4.72 10.66
CA LEU A 108 2.09 3.69 10.29
C LEU A 108 3.49 4.30 10.10
N GLY A 109 4.51 3.61 10.63
CA GLY A 109 5.91 3.96 10.45
C GLY A 109 6.40 3.62 9.05
N PHE A 110 6.05 4.50 8.10
CA PHE A 110 6.26 4.33 6.67
C PHE A 110 5.50 3.10 6.14
N ALA A 111 4.28 3.30 5.65
CA ALA A 111 3.48 2.25 5.04
C ALA A 111 4.04 1.87 3.66
N ASN A 112 4.49 0.63 3.50
CA ASN A 112 5.19 0.16 2.31
C ASN A 112 4.41 -0.99 1.66
N GLY A 113 4.95 -2.21 1.66
CA GLY A 113 4.30 -3.37 1.04
C GLY A 113 2.92 -3.69 1.59
N VAL A 114 2.02 -4.10 0.69
CA VAL A 114 0.64 -4.54 1.00
C VAL A 114 0.37 -5.91 0.34
N ALA A 115 -0.25 -6.83 1.08
CA ALA A 115 -0.64 -8.14 0.56
C ALA A 115 -1.92 -8.67 1.22
N LEU A 116 -2.77 -9.35 0.47
CA LEU A 116 -3.96 -10.04 1.00
C LEU A 116 -3.62 -11.47 1.45
N SER A 117 -4.36 -11.97 2.43
CA SER A 117 -4.37 -13.40 2.76
C SER A 117 -5.02 -14.22 1.65
N PRO A 118 -4.72 -15.54 1.53
CA PRO A 118 -5.27 -16.38 0.45
C PRO A 118 -6.80 -16.37 0.34
N ASP A 119 -7.49 -16.22 1.47
CA ASP A 119 -8.95 -16.18 1.62
C ASP A 119 -9.50 -14.75 1.77
N GLU A 120 -8.63 -13.74 1.66
CA GLU A 120 -8.91 -12.32 1.87
C GLU A 120 -9.61 -12.05 3.22
N ALA A 121 -9.31 -12.85 4.25
CA ALA A 121 -9.77 -12.61 5.61
C ALA A 121 -9.04 -11.43 6.26
N PHE A 122 -7.80 -11.13 5.84
CA PHE A 122 -7.04 -9.97 6.30
C PHE A 122 -6.13 -9.40 5.20
N VAL A 123 -5.72 -8.15 5.39
CA VAL A 123 -4.68 -7.47 4.60
C VAL A 123 -3.47 -7.20 5.48
N VAL A 124 -2.27 -7.48 4.97
CA VAL A 124 -0.98 -7.18 5.60
C VAL A 124 -0.47 -5.85 5.06
N VAL A 125 0.08 -5.02 5.94
CA VAL A 125 0.85 -3.82 5.59
C VAL A 125 2.18 -3.82 6.35
N CYS A 126 3.27 -3.54 5.67
CA CYS A 126 4.59 -3.43 6.30
C CYS A 126 4.91 -2.00 6.73
N GLU A 127 5.47 -1.86 7.94
CA GLU A 127 5.96 -0.61 8.51
C GLU A 127 7.49 -0.60 8.44
N THR A 128 8.04 0.01 7.38
CA THR A 128 9.49 0.03 7.13
C THR A 128 10.25 0.55 8.34
N MET A 129 9.82 1.65 8.93
CA MET A 129 10.52 2.32 10.05
C MET A 129 10.30 1.64 11.41
N ARG A 130 9.40 0.65 11.51
CA ARG A 130 9.13 -0.10 12.75
C ARG A 130 9.60 -1.54 12.71
N PHE A 131 10.26 -1.98 11.64
CA PHE A 131 10.82 -3.34 11.55
C PHE A 131 9.77 -4.45 11.74
N ARG A 132 8.55 -4.21 11.25
CA ARG A 132 7.41 -5.09 11.46
C ARG A 132 6.38 -4.99 10.35
N CYS A 133 5.47 -5.94 10.28
CA CYS A 133 4.25 -5.82 9.49
C CYS A 133 3.03 -6.08 10.37
N LEU A 134 1.94 -5.38 10.08
CA LEU A 134 0.65 -5.53 10.74
C LEU A 134 -0.30 -6.26 9.80
N ARG A 135 -1.32 -6.92 10.36
CA ARG A 135 -2.51 -7.34 9.61
C ARG A 135 -3.73 -6.57 10.09
N VAL A 136 -4.64 -6.27 9.17
CA VAL A 136 -5.98 -5.74 9.46
C VAL A 136 -7.00 -6.77 9.02
N TRP A 137 -7.83 -7.22 9.95
CA TRP A 137 -8.90 -8.17 9.65
C TRP A 137 -9.98 -7.51 8.78
N LEU A 138 -10.33 -8.14 7.67
CA LEU A 138 -11.36 -7.68 6.72
C LEU A 138 -12.70 -8.36 6.95
N LYS A 139 -12.70 -9.56 7.55
CA LYS A 139 -13.87 -10.42 7.75
C LYS A 139 -13.94 -10.92 9.20
N GLY A 140 -15.12 -11.42 9.58
CA GLY A 140 -15.38 -12.02 10.90
C GLY A 140 -15.53 -11.00 12.03
N ASP A 141 -15.58 -11.48 13.27
CA ASP A 141 -15.88 -10.67 14.46
C ASP A 141 -14.81 -9.60 14.75
N ASN A 142 -13.59 -9.79 14.23
CA ASN A 142 -12.48 -8.86 14.37
C ASN A 142 -12.36 -7.86 13.22
N ALA A 143 -13.30 -7.83 12.26
CA ALA A 143 -13.21 -6.96 11.10
C ALA A 143 -12.96 -5.49 11.50
N GLY A 144 -11.98 -4.87 10.86
CA GLY A 144 -11.48 -3.52 11.15
C GLY A 144 -10.39 -3.45 12.23
N GLN A 145 -10.12 -4.53 12.97
CA GLN A 145 -9.07 -4.55 13.98
C GLN A 145 -7.70 -4.87 13.37
N ALA A 146 -6.66 -4.21 13.90
CA ALA A 146 -5.28 -4.40 13.49
C ALA A 146 -4.47 -5.14 14.56
N GLU A 147 -3.58 -6.03 14.13
CA GLU A 147 -2.71 -6.81 15.00
C GLU A 147 -1.30 -6.93 14.40
N ILE A 148 -0.31 -7.21 15.25
CA ILE A 148 1.03 -7.55 14.78
C ILE A 148 0.96 -8.86 13.98
N PHE A 149 1.42 -8.80 12.73
CA PHE A 149 1.56 -9.99 11.89
C PHE A 149 2.94 -10.62 12.09
N VAL A 150 3.99 -9.81 12.06
CA VAL A 150 5.38 -10.17 12.40
C VAL A 150 6.09 -8.93 12.92
N ASP A 151 6.98 -9.10 13.89
CA ASP A 151 7.72 -8.00 14.54
C ASP A 151 9.20 -8.36 14.71
N ASN A 152 10.01 -7.36 15.06
CA ASN A 152 11.45 -7.49 15.28
C ASN A 152 12.17 -8.14 14.09
N LEU A 153 11.81 -7.72 12.88
CA LEU A 153 12.45 -8.17 11.65
C LEU A 153 13.94 -7.74 11.64
N PRO A 154 14.84 -8.57 11.08
CA PRO A 154 16.28 -8.29 11.07
C PRO A 154 16.68 -7.17 10.09
N GLY A 155 15.71 -6.55 9.42
CA GLY A 155 15.89 -5.44 8.49
C GLY A 155 14.58 -4.68 8.31
N ASN A 156 14.65 -3.52 7.66
CA ASN A 156 13.47 -2.71 7.40
C ASN A 156 12.61 -3.41 6.32
N PRO A 157 11.35 -3.77 6.59
CA PRO A 157 10.51 -4.39 5.60
C PRO A 157 10.14 -3.41 4.49
N ASP A 158 10.21 -3.89 3.26
CA ASP A 158 9.79 -3.17 2.06
C ASP A 158 8.53 -3.85 1.51
N ASN A 159 8.61 -4.44 0.32
CA ASN A 159 7.51 -5.16 -0.29
C ASN A 159 7.21 -6.50 0.40
N VAL A 160 5.91 -6.84 0.49
CA VAL A 160 5.40 -8.15 0.89
C VAL A 160 4.53 -8.74 -0.22
N ARG A 161 4.67 -10.04 -0.50
CA ARG A 161 3.86 -10.76 -1.48
C ARG A 161 3.43 -12.13 -0.94
N LEU A 162 2.21 -12.54 -1.27
CA LEU A 162 1.75 -13.92 -1.04
C LEU A 162 2.34 -14.83 -2.13
N GLY A 163 3.08 -15.86 -1.70
CA GLY A 163 3.61 -16.89 -2.56
C GLY A 163 2.56 -17.95 -2.92
N SER A 164 2.80 -18.69 -4.00
CA SER A 164 1.94 -19.80 -4.42
C SER A 164 1.94 -20.99 -3.45
N ASP A 165 2.89 -21.00 -2.52
CA ASP A 165 3.00 -21.93 -1.39
C ASP A 165 2.11 -21.53 -0.20
N GLY A 166 1.40 -20.41 -0.29
CA GLY A 166 0.55 -19.88 0.78
C GLY A 166 1.31 -19.12 1.87
N HIS A 167 2.62 -18.87 1.69
CA HIS A 167 3.44 -18.11 2.62
C HIS A 167 3.65 -16.67 2.16
N PHE A 168 3.86 -15.76 3.10
CA PHE A 168 4.21 -14.38 2.79
C PHE A 168 5.72 -14.23 2.69
N TRP A 169 6.17 -13.63 1.58
CA TRP A 169 7.57 -13.29 1.33
C TRP A 169 7.74 -11.79 1.53
N ILE A 170 8.62 -11.40 2.45
CA ILE A 170 8.89 -10.00 2.81
C ILE A 170 10.34 -9.67 2.40
N ALA A 171 10.51 -8.65 1.57
CA ALA A 171 11.82 -8.10 1.27
C ALA A 171 12.31 -7.26 2.45
N LEU A 172 13.57 -7.47 2.85
CA LEU A 172 14.19 -6.73 3.95
C LEU A 172 15.38 -5.92 3.41
N LEU A 173 15.35 -4.62 3.68
CA LEU A 173 16.51 -3.76 3.50
C LEU A 173 17.53 -4.04 4.61
N PRO A 174 18.81 -4.27 4.29
CA PRO A 174 19.84 -4.53 5.29
C PRO A 174 20.13 -3.28 6.11
N VAL A 175 20.31 -3.47 7.41
CA VAL A 175 20.85 -2.45 8.32
C VAL A 175 22.32 -2.77 8.51
N HIS A 176 23.20 -1.95 7.95
CA HIS A 176 24.65 -2.06 8.11
C HIS A 176 25.18 -1.00 9.06
#